data_AF-A0AAU9Q8E8-F1
#
_entry.id   AF-A0AAU9Q8E8-F1
#
_cell.length_a   1.000
_cell.length_b   1.000
_cell.length_c   1.000
_cell.angle_alpha   90.00
_cell.angle_beta   90.00
_cell.angle_gamma   90.00
#
_symmetry.space_group_name_H-M   'P 1'
#
loop_
_entity.id
_entity.type
_entity.pdbx_description
1 polymer ?
#
loop_
_entity_poly.entity_id
_entity_poly.type
_entity_poly.pdbx_seq_one_letter_code
_entity_poly.pdbx_strand_id
1 'polypeptide(L)'
;MLTAGLAFAIVNSFAQVASIHFGVSSTTFALFQYAIAFFAILPYLRTLGIRQSLRTNHFAWHALRIFLAVIGIQLWLWALAYPVPIWQGIALLMTSPLFATVGSGLILKEKVGIARWIATLTGFIGAMIILEPWSDSFTWATLLPVGAAFFWASYSLMVKKLSVNDPPSTMVVYLLLLITPFNILLAVPTFAMPEGWSIWGILVAAGVLTALAQWAVVKAYAVADASFVQPFDHAKLPLNVFAGWLVFNWVPPGRLWLGAAIIIGSIAFITHWEAKKRK
;
A
#
# COMPACT_ATOMS: atom_id res chain seq x y z
N MET A 1 2.47 -8.92 -11.21
CA MET A 1 2.55 -7.67 -10.43
C MET A 1 1.72 -6.54 -11.04
N LEU A 2 1.82 -6.26 -12.35
CA LEU A 2 0.96 -5.24 -13.01
C LEU A 2 -0.54 -5.45 -12.79
N THR A 3 -1.01 -6.70 -12.88
CA THR A 3 -2.41 -7.07 -12.59
C THR A 3 -2.83 -6.67 -11.17
N ALA A 4 -1.94 -6.84 -10.18
CA ALA A 4 -2.21 -6.41 -8.82
C ALA A 4 -2.29 -4.88 -8.74
N GLY A 5 -1.43 -4.16 -9.47
CA GLY A 5 -1.46 -2.71 -9.49
C GLY A 5 -2.72 -2.13 -10.09
N LEU A 6 -3.19 -2.69 -11.20
CA LEU A 6 -4.48 -2.30 -11.79
C LEU A 6 -5.64 -2.59 -10.83
N ALA A 7 -5.66 -3.77 -10.22
CA ALA A 7 -6.69 -4.12 -9.24
C ALA A 7 -6.69 -3.19 -8.02
N PHE A 8 -5.51 -2.86 -7.46
CA PHE A 8 -5.41 -1.89 -6.36
C PHE A 8 -5.86 -0.49 -6.77
N ALA A 9 -5.56 -0.05 -8.00
CA ALA A 9 -6.01 1.23 -8.50
C ALA A 9 -7.54 1.33 -8.56
N ILE A 10 -8.20 0.30 -9.11
CA ILE A 10 -9.67 0.23 -9.16
C ILE A 10 -10.26 0.20 -7.74
N VAL A 11 -9.67 -0.59 -6.83
CA VAL A 11 -10.13 -0.68 -5.43
C VAL A 11 -10.02 0.67 -4.71
N ASN A 12 -8.94 1.42 -4.91
CA ASN A 12 -8.79 2.75 -4.32
C ASN A 12 -9.84 3.74 -4.86
N SER A 13 -10.15 3.68 -6.17
CA SER A 13 -11.25 4.46 -6.75
C SER A 13 -12.60 4.07 -6.13
N PHE A 14 -12.87 2.78 -5.93
CA PHE A 14 -14.08 2.33 -5.23
C PHE A 14 -14.17 2.78 -3.78
N ALA A 15 -13.05 2.77 -3.04
CA ALA A 15 -13.00 3.27 -1.68
C ALA A 15 -13.42 4.74 -1.61
N GLN A 16 -12.94 5.54 -2.56
CA GLN A 16 -13.27 6.95 -2.61
C GLN A 16 -14.69 7.22 -3.10
N VAL A 17 -15.20 6.47 -4.09
CA VAL A 17 -16.61 6.53 -4.49
C VAL A 17 -17.53 6.18 -3.31
N ALA A 18 -17.19 5.14 -2.53
CA ALA A 18 -17.94 4.75 -1.33
C ALA A 18 -17.93 5.86 -0.26
N SER A 19 -16.79 6.55 -0.09
CA SER A 19 -16.68 7.65 0.85
C SER A 19 -17.46 8.90 0.40
N ILE A 20 -17.31 9.33 -0.86
CA ILE A 20 -17.91 10.57 -1.39
C ILE A 20 -19.42 10.42 -1.62
N HIS A 21 -19.87 9.33 -2.25
CA HIS A 21 -21.26 9.19 -2.68
C HIS A 21 -22.16 8.49 -1.65
N PHE A 22 -21.58 7.64 -0.80
CA PHE A 22 -22.34 6.84 0.17
C PHE A 22 -22.02 7.19 1.63
N GLY A 23 -21.11 8.14 1.87
CA GLY A 23 -20.73 8.55 3.22
C GLY A 23 -20.11 7.43 4.07
N VAL A 24 -19.69 6.33 3.44
CA VAL A 24 -19.15 5.19 4.16
C VAL A 24 -17.78 5.53 4.68
N SER A 25 -17.60 5.35 5.99
CA SER A 25 -16.31 5.55 6.63
C SER A 25 -15.29 4.61 6.00
N SER A 26 -14.08 5.11 5.81
CA SER A 26 -13.03 4.32 5.15
C SER A 26 -12.65 3.07 5.96
N THR A 27 -12.84 3.13 7.28
CA THR A 27 -12.67 1.99 8.19
C THR A 27 -13.71 0.90 7.94
N THR A 28 -14.99 1.26 7.77
CA THR A 28 -16.05 0.33 7.36
C THR A 28 -15.79 -0.25 5.97
N PHE A 29 -15.37 0.58 5.01
CA PHE A 29 -15.04 0.10 3.66
C PHE A 29 -13.93 -0.96 3.69
N ALA A 30 -12.83 -0.66 4.38
CA ALA A 30 -11.71 -1.60 4.53
C ALA A 30 -12.13 -2.91 5.19
N LEU A 31 -12.97 -2.85 6.23
CA LEU A 31 -13.50 -4.02 6.91
C LEU A 31 -14.21 -4.96 5.95
N PHE A 32 -15.18 -4.46 5.18
CA PHE A 32 -15.93 -5.29 4.23
C PHE A 32 -15.06 -5.74 3.06
N GLN A 33 -14.22 -4.86 2.51
CA GLN A 33 -13.27 -5.19 1.45
C GLN A 33 -12.38 -6.38 1.86
N TYR A 34 -11.74 -6.32 3.03
CA TYR A 34 -10.85 -7.39 3.48
C TYR A 34 -11.59 -8.64 3.96
N ALA A 35 -12.77 -8.50 4.55
CA ALA A 35 -13.62 -9.64 4.89
C ALA A 35 -14.03 -10.42 3.64
N ILE A 36 -14.52 -9.74 2.60
CA ILE A 36 -14.90 -10.35 1.33
C ILE A 36 -13.65 -10.93 0.63
N ALA A 37 -12.52 -10.21 0.65
CA ALA A 37 -11.27 -10.72 0.08
C ALA A 37 -10.80 -12.02 0.77
N PHE A 38 -10.95 -12.10 2.08
CA PHE A 38 -10.64 -13.30 2.87
C PHE A 38 -11.49 -14.48 2.41
N PHE A 39 -12.82 -14.31 2.30
CA PHE A 39 -13.71 -15.38 1.83
C PHE A 39 -13.44 -15.75 0.37
N ALA A 40 -13.19 -14.77 -0.50
CA ALA A 40 -12.93 -15.00 -1.91
C ALA A 40 -11.63 -15.81 -2.15
N ILE A 41 -10.62 -15.66 -1.30
CA ILE A 41 -9.35 -16.39 -1.47
C ILE A 41 -9.37 -17.81 -0.88
N LEU A 42 -10.31 -18.14 0.02
CA LEU A 42 -10.37 -19.43 0.72
C LEU A 42 -10.30 -20.65 -0.20
N PRO A 43 -11.03 -20.72 -1.34
CA PRO A 43 -10.95 -21.86 -2.26
C PRO A 43 -9.52 -22.06 -2.80
N TYR A 44 -8.83 -20.96 -3.09
CA TYR A 44 -7.47 -21.01 -3.60
C TYR A 44 -6.46 -21.39 -2.51
N LEU A 45 -6.64 -20.91 -1.27
CA LEU A 45 -5.81 -21.32 -0.14
C LEU A 45 -5.84 -22.83 0.09
N ARG A 46 -7.01 -23.48 -0.14
CA ARG A 46 -7.14 -24.94 -0.07
C ARG A 46 -6.24 -25.65 -1.09
N THR A 47 -6.07 -25.11 -2.29
CA THR A 47 -5.22 -25.69 -3.34
C THR A 47 -3.72 -25.54 -3.10
N LEU A 48 -3.29 -24.53 -2.32
CA LEU A 48 -1.88 -24.26 -2.00
C LEU A 48 -1.35 -25.02 -0.77
N GLY A 49 -2.13 -25.92 -0.18
CA GLY A 49 -1.73 -26.65 1.02
C GLY A 49 -1.75 -25.76 2.27
N ILE A 50 -2.95 -25.45 2.76
CA ILE A 50 -3.20 -24.65 3.98
C ILE A 50 -2.31 -25.07 5.15
N ARG A 51 -2.11 -26.38 5.36
CA ARG A 51 -1.30 -26.91 6.46
C ARG A 51 0.19 -26.53 6.38
N GLN A 52 0.76 -26.40 5.19
CA GLN A 52 2.15 -25.97 5.03
C GLN A 52 2.26 -24.44 5.13
N SER A 53 1.30 -23.70 4.59
CA SER A 53 1.31 -22.23 4.67
C SER A 53 0.93 -21.68 6.06
N LEU A 54 0.31 -22.47 6.93
CA LEU A 54 0.04 -22.12 8.34
C LEU A 54 1.17 -22.49 9.30
N ARG A 55 2.21 -23.18 8.84
CA ARG A 55 3.37 -23.52 9.67
C ARG A 55 4.36 -22.36 9.64
N THR A 56 4.31 -21.50 10.66
CA THR A 56 5.36 -20.53 10.96
C THR A 56 5.69 -20.53 12.44
N ASN A 57 6.97 -20.40 12.77
CA ASN A 57 7.44 -20.17 14.15
C ASN A 57 7.42 -18.68 14.51
N HIS A 58 7.06 -17.79 13.58
CA HIS A 58 7.16 -16.34 13.72
C HIS A 58 5.80 -15.64 13.82
N PHE A 59 4.78 -16.29 14.40
CA PHE A 59 3.41 -15.76 14.47
C PHE A 59 3.33 -14.33 15.03
N ALA A 60 4.03 -14.04 16.13
CA ALA A 60 4.04 -12.71 16.74
C ALA A 60 4.56 -11.62 15.79
N TRP A 61 5.55 -11.95 14.95
CA TRP A 61 6.09 -11.03 13.95
C TRP A 61 5.11 -10.80 12.81
N HIS A 62 4.34 -11.82 12.39
CA HIS A 62 3.24 -11.64 11.43
C HIS A 62 2.13 -10.77 12.02
N ALA A 63 1.73 -11.02 13.27
CA ALA A 63 0.70 -10.23 13.96
C ALA A 63 1.09 -8.75 14.05
N LEU A 64 2.30 -8.45 14.54
CA LEU A 64 2.81 -7.08 14.61
C LEU A 64 2.90 -6.44 13.22
N ARG A 65 3.42 -7.18 12.22
CA ARG A 65 3.53 -6.71 10.83
C ARG A 65 2.17 -6.27 10.29
N ILE A 66 1.14 -7.07 10.53
CA ILE A 66 -0.20 -6.83 9.97
C ILE A 66 -0.93 -5.76 10.77
N PHE A 67 -0.72 -5.70 12.09
CA PHE A 67 -1.22 -4.61 12.91
C PHE A 67 -0.69 -3.24 12.43
N LEU A 68 0.63 -3.13 12.19
CA LEU A 68 1.23 -1.92 11.63
C LEU A 68 0.70 -1.62 10.22
N ALA A 69 0.51 -2.65 9.37
CA ALA A 69 -0.08 -2.48 8.05
C ALA A 69 -1.50 -1.91 8.13
N VAL A 70 -2.32 -2.40 9.06
CA VAL A 70 -3.69 -1.93 9.26
C VAL A 70 -3.69 -0.46 9.69
N ILE A 71 -2.83 -0.06 10.63
CA ILE A 71 -2.71 1.36 11.01
C ILE A 71 -2.34 2.22 9.79
N GLY A 72 -1.37 1.78 8.99
CA GLY A 72 -0.99 2.48 7.76
C GLY A 72 -2.14 2.61 6.75
N ILE A 73 -2.91 1.54 6.55
CA ILE A 73 -4.09 1.53 5.69
C ILE A 73 -5.16 2.49 6.24
N GLN A 74 -5.42 2.51 7.55
CA GLN A 74 -6.40 3.41 8.16
C GLN A 74 -5.99 4.87 8.00
N LEU A 75 -4.70 5.21 8.22
CA LEU A 75 -4.20 6.58 8.00
C LEU A 75 -4.34 7.02 6.54
N TRP A 76 -4.02 6.13 5.59
CA TRP A 76 -4.20 6.39 4.16
C TRP A 76 -5.66 6.65 3.81
N LEU A 77 -6.54 5.78 4.30
CA LEU A 77 -7.96 5.82 4.05
C LEU A 77 -8.66 7.02 4.73
N TRP A 78 -8.20 7.42 5.91
CA TRP A 78 -8.61 8.68 6.54
C TRP A 78 -8.13 9.88 5.74
N ALA A 79 -6.90 9.86 5.22
CA ALA A 79 -6.41 10.93 4.37
C ALA A 79 -7.26 11.11 3.11
N LEU A 80 -7.77 10.03 2.51
CA LEU A 80 -8.67 10.09 1.35
C LEU A 80 -10.10 10.54 1.68
N ALA A 81 -10.55 10.37 2.92
CA ALA A 81 -11.87 10.82 3.39
C ALA A 81 -11.87 12.30 3.77
N TYR A 82 -10.77 12.79 4.35
CA TYR A 82 -10.51 14.22 4.32
C TYR A 82 -10.27 14.64 2.87
N PRO A 83 -10.65 15.85 2.44
CA PRO A 83 -10.56 16.30 1.04
C PRO A 83 -9.11 16.54 0.57
N VAL A 84 -8.17 15.69 0.99
CA VAL A 84 -6.82 15.62 0.46
C VAL A 84 -6.93 14.97 -0.93
N PRO A 85 -6.52 15.66 -2.00
CA PRO A 85 -6.51 15.07 -3.32
C PRO A 85 -5.63 13.82 -3.36
N ILE A 86 -6.06 12.75 -4.06
CA ILE A 86 -5.32 11.47 -4.18
C ILE A 86 -3.85 11.73 -4.55
N TRP A 87 -3.63 12.65 -5.47
CA TRP A 87 -2.29 12.95 -5.98
C TRP A 87 -1.35 13.48 -4.89
N GLN A 88 -1.85 14.31 -3.97
CA GLN A 88 -1.08 14.83 -2.84
C GLN A 88 -0.80 13.70 -1.85
N GLY A 89 -1.80 12.86 -1.57
CA GLY A 89 -1.63 11.66 -0.74
C GLY A 89 -0.56 10.72 -1.28
N ILE A 90 -0.61 10.41 -2.59
CA ILE A 90 0.35 9.52 -3.26
C ILE A 90 1.77 10.07 -3.15
N ALA A 91 1.94 11.37 -3.38
CA ALA A 91 3.25 12.00 -3.28
C ALA A 91 3.82 11.93 -1.86
N LEU A 92 3.01 12.20 -0.85
CA LEU A 92 3.40 12.05 0.54
C LEU A 92 3.73 10.60 0.92
N LEU A 93 3.05 9.63 0.32
CA LEU A 93 3.37 8.21 0.50
C LEU A 93 4.77 7.86 -0.03
N MET A 94 5.33 8.67 -0.95
CA MET A 94 6.71 8.57 -1.44
C MET A 94 7.77 9.01 -0.43
N THR A 95 7.36 9.42 0.76
CA THR A 95 8.27 9.52 1.91
C THR A 95 8.57 8.15 2.53
N SER A 96 7.82 7.10 2.20
CA SER A 96 8.04 5.74 2.74
C SER A 96 9.43 5.16 2.46
N PRO A 97 10.09 5.36 1.30
CA PRO A 97 11.46 4.92 1.08
C PRO A 97 12.46 5.58 2.03
N LEU A 98 12.16 6.79 2.54
CA LEU A 98 13.01 7.47 3.53
C LEU A 98 12.96 6.75 4.86
N PHE A 99 11.76 6.50 5.38
CA PHE A 99 11.59 5.71 6.60
C PHE A 99 12.15 4.30 6.44
N ALA A 100 11.96 3.67 5.27
CA ALA A 100 12.49 2.35 5.00
C ALA A 100 14.03 2.35 4.96
N THR A 101 14.66 3.36 4.36
CA THR A 101 16.12 3.49 4.32
C THR A 101 16.71 3.70 5.71
N VAL A 102 16.14 4.59 6.51
CA VAL A 102 16.56 4.81 7.90
C VAL A 102 16.34 3.54 8.73
N GLY A 103 15.15 2.93 8.64
CA GLY A 103 14.82 1.71 9.38
C GLY A 103 15.65 0.50 8.94
N SER A 104 16.10 0.41 7.69
CA SER A 104 17.02 -0.62 7.21
C SER A 104 18.36 -0.55 7.94
N GLY A 105 18.87 0.67 8.18
CA GLY A 105 20.10 0.88 8.94
C GLY A 105 19.93 0.55 10.43
N LEU A 106 18.83 1.00 11.04
CA LEU A 106 18.60 0.84 12.48
C LEU A 106 18.15 -0.59 12.88
N ILE A 107 17.19 -1.15 12.16
CA ILE A 107 16.51 -2.41 12.54
C ILE A 107 17.21 -3.62 11.92
N LEU A 108 17.61 -3.53 10.65
CA LEU A 108 18.27 -4.63 9.94
C LEU A 108 19.80 -4.57 10.02
N LYS A 109 20.36 -3.48 10.57
CA LYS A 109 21.81 -3.23 10.67
C LYS A 109 22.53 -3.30 9.31
N GLU A 110 21.81 -2.96 8.23
CA GLU A 110 22.36 -2.96 6.88
C GLU A 110 23.14 -1.67 6.61
N LYS A 111 24.27 -1.79 5.90
CA LYS A 111 25.02 -0.62 5.42
C LYS A 111 24.29 -0.01 4.22
N VAL A 112 23.58 1.08 4.44
CA VAL A 112 22.93 1.86 3.38
C VAL A 112 23.98 2.61 2.58
N GLY A 113 24.12 2.28 1.29
CA GLY A 113 25.04 2.97 0.39
C GLY A 113 24.60 4.40 0.07
N ILE A 114 25.57 5.26 -0.24
CA ILE A 114 25.36 6.68 -0.60
C ILE A 114 24.36 6.83 -1.75
N ALA A 115 24.40 5.96 -2.77
CA ALA A 115 23.46 6.00 -3.89
C ALA A 115 21.99 5.86 -3.45
N ARG A 116 21.72 5.00 -2.45
CA ARG A 116 20.37 4.82 -1.90
C ARG A 116 19.93 6.04 -1.09
N TRP A 117 20.84 6.67 -0.36
CA TRP A 117 20.58 7.95 0.31
C TRP A 117 20.23 9.05 -0.69
N ILE A 118 21.03 9.19 -1.76
CA ILE A 118 20.76 10.17 -2.83
C ILE A 118 19.37 9.90 -3.41
N ALA A 119 19.09 8.71 -3.92
CA ALA A 119 17.80 8.38 -4.51
C ALA A 119 16.61 8.63 -3.57
N THR A 120 16.78 8.32 -2.29
CA THR A 120 15.76 8.54 -1.26
C THR A 120 15.51 10.03 -1.02
N LEU A 121 16.57 10.84 -0.88
CA LEU A 121 16.47 12.28 -0.67
C LEU A 121 15.91 12.99 -1.90
N THR A 122 16.33 12.58 -3.11
CA THR A 122 15.81 13.13 -4.36
C THR A 122 14.32 12.80 -4.54
N GLY A 123 13.90 11.57 -4.23
CA GLY A 123 12.47 11.20 -4.22
C GLY A 123 11.67 11.99 -3.20
N PHE A 124 12.24 12.25 -2.02
CA PHE A 124 11.63 13.09 -0.98
C PHE A 124 11.45 14.55 -1.43
N ILE A 125 12.44 15.13 -2.12
CA ILE A 125 12.31 16.47 -2.72
C ILE A 125 11.16 16.50 -3.73
N GLY A 126 11.04 15.48 -4.58
CA GLY A 126 9.91 15.33 -5.50
C GLY A 126 8.57 15.29 -4.77
N ALA A 127 8.49 14.58 -3.64
CA ALA A 127 7.30 14.55 -2.78
C ALA A 127 6.99 15.92 -2.15
N MET A 128 7.99 16.67 -1.69
CA MET A 128 7.78 18.01 -1.10
C MET A 128 7.26 19.03 -2.12
N ILE A 129 7.74 18.97 -3.37
CA ILE A 129 7.25 19.83 -4.46
C ILE A 129 5.77 19.61 -4.73
N ILE A 130 5.30 18.36 -4.60
CA ILE A 130 3.89 18.02 -4.75
C ILE A 130 3.10 18.41 -3.50
N LEU A 131 3.65 18.15 -2.32
CA LEU A 131 2.99 18.48 -1.04
C LEU A 131 2.74 19.98 -0.89
N GLU A 132 3.70 20.79 -1.32
CA GLU A 132 3.71 22.24 -1.12
C GLU A 132 3.43 22.66 0.34
N PRO A 133 4.20 22.17 1.33
CA PRO A 133 3.96 22.45 2.74
C PRO A 133 4.14 23.93 3.11
N TRP A 134 4.75 24.71 2.23
CA TRP A 134 4.95 26.16 2.36
C TRP A 134 3.76 26.99 1.84
N SER A 135 2.69 26.35 1.35
CA SER A 135 1.49 27.05 0.92
C SER A 135 0.48 27.22 2.06
N ASP A 136 -0.35 28.26 1.96
CA ASP A 136 -1.47 28.50 2.88
C ASP A 136 -2.56 27.40 2.83
N SER A 137 -2.46 26.47 1.86
CA SER A 137 -3.37 25.32 1.70
C SER A 137 -3.01 24.13 2.60
N PHE A 138 -1.92 24.23 3.38
CA PHE A 138 -1.49 23.16 4.26
C PHE A 138 -2.47 22.95 5.43
N THR A 139 -2.95 21.71 5.58
CA THR A 139 -3.77 21.29 6.71
C THR A 139 -3.12 20.11 7.42
N TRP A 140 -3.35 19.96 8.73
CA TRP A 140 -2.83 18.83 9.51
C TRP A 140 -3.23 17.46 8.97
N ALA A 141 -4.37 17.37 8.27
CA ALA A 141 -4.83 16.16 7.59
C ALA A 141 -3.84 15.69 6.49
N THR A 142 -3.07 16.60 5.89
CA THR A 142 -2.03 16.26 4.91
C THR A 142 -0.83 15.54 5.54
N LEU A 143 -0.72 15.44 6.86
CA LEU A 143 0.31 14.60 7.51
C LEU A 143 -0.12 13.13 7.64
N LEU A 144 -1.41 12.82 7.49
CA LEU A 144 -1.91 11.43 7.57
C LEU A 144 -1.21 10.49 6.59
N PRO A 145 -0.99 10.85 5.31
CA PRO A 145 -0.24 10.00 4.38
C PRO A 145 1.24 9.84 4.76
N VAL A 146 1.86 10.79 5.46
CA VAL A 146 3.24 10.66 5.98
C VAL A 146 3.28 9.62 7.10
N GLY A 147 2.29 9.66 8.00
CA GLY A 147 2.10 8.61 8.99
C GLY A 147 1.89 7.25 8.33
N ALA A 148 1.01 7.18 7.31
CA ALA A 148 0.81 5.97 6.53
C ALA A 148 2.12 5.47 5.91
N ALA A 149 2.94 6.37 5.36
CA ALA A 149 4.24 6.07 4.78
C ALA A 149 5.23 5.44 5.79
N PHE A 150 5.24 5.92 7.04
CA PHE A 150 6.05 5.35 8.12
C PHE A 150 5.62 3.92 8.46
N PHE A 151 4.32 3.68 8.62
CA PHE A 151 3.80 2.34 8.89
C PHE A 151 4.00 1.40 7.70
N TRP A 152 3.88 1.89 6.47
CA TRP A 152 4.16 1.13 5.26
C TRP A 152 5.64 0.74 5.14
N ALA A 153 6.54 1.65 5.49
CA ALA A 153 7.96 1.37 5.56
C ALA A 153 8.29 0.32 6.62
N SER A 154 7.71 0.45 7.81
CA SER A 154 7.87 -0.52 8.89
C SER A 154 7.37 -1.91 8.49
N TYR A 155 6.18 -1.97 7.90
CA TYR A 155 5.61 -3.18 7.30
C TYR A 155 6.57 -3.80 6.25
N SER A 156 7.08 -2.99 5.32
CA SER A 156 7.99 -3.43 4.27
C SER A 156 9.30 -4.02 4.82
N LEU A 157 9.88 -3.39 5.84
CA LEU A 157 11.08 -3.90 6.52
C LEU A 157 10.81 -5.25 7.22
N MET A 158 9.65 -5.39 7.85
CA MET A 158 9.25 -6.67 8.47
C MET A 158 9.00 -7.75 7.42
N VAL A 159 8.40 -7.40 6.28
CA VAL A 159 8.24 -8.34 5.15
C VAL A 159 9.60 -8.83 4.68
N LYS A 160 10.57 -7.94 4.48
CA LYS A 160 11.94 -8.30 4.09
C LYS A 160 12.60 -9.26 5.09
N LYS A 161 12.40 -9.02 6.40
CA LYS A 161 12.96 -9.88 7.45
C LYS A 161 12.31 -11.26 7.48
N LEU A 162 10.97 -11.31 7.36
CA LEU A 162 10.20 -12.56 7.41
C LEU A 162 10.34 -13.39 6.14
N SER A 163 10.49 -12.76 4.98
CA SER A 163 10.61 -13.46 3.69
C SER A 163 11.86 -14.34 3.57
N VAL A 164 12.84 -14.19 4.48
CA VAL A 164 13.99 -15.09 4.57
C VAL A 164 13.60 -16.46 5.13
N ASN A 165 12.62 -16.49 6.05
CA ASN A 165 12.26 -17.69 6.80
C ASN A 165 10.90 -18.28 6.38
N ASP A 166 9.98 -17.43 5.92
CA ASP A 166 8.62 -17.83 5.57
C ASP A 166 8.37 -17.66 4.05
N PRO A 167 7.72 -18.64 3.40
CA PRO A 167 7.42 -18.55 1.99
C PRO A 167 6.36 -17.46 1.70
N PRO A 168 6.31 -16.90 0.47
CA PRO A 168 5.34 -15.88 0.08
C PRO A 168 3.88 -16.27 0.31
N SER A 169 3.55 -17.56 0.21
CA SER A 169 2.20 -18.08 0.49
C SER A 169 1.82 -17.87 1.96
N THR A 170 2.69 -18.22 2.90
CA THR A 170 2.52 -17.98 4.34
C THR A 170 2.34 -16.50 4.63
N MET A 171 3.15 -15.64 4.00
CA MET A 171 3.09 -14.19 4.17
C MET A 171 1.71 -13.60 3.84
N VAL A 172 1.04 -14.12 2.81
CA VAL A 172 -0.28 -13.64 2.37
C VAL A 172 -1.44 -14.32 3.09
N VAL A 173 -1.31 -15.61 3.44
CA VAL A 173 -2.29 -16.29 4.30
C VAL A 173 -2.44 -15.55 5.63
N TYR A 174 -1.32 -15.27 6.31
CA TYR A 174 -1.37 -14.55 7.57
C TYR A 174 -1.89 -13.12 7.39
N LEU A 175 -1.50 -12.43 6.31
CA LEU A 175 -2.04 -11.11 5.98
C LEU A 175 -3.56 -11.15 5.92
N LEU A 176 -4.15 -12.02 5.11
CA LEU A 176 -5.60 -12.08 4.95
C LEU A 176 -6.32 -12.58 6.20
N LEU A 177 -5.70 -13.48 6.97
CA LEU A 177 -6.28 -14.03 8.18
C LEU A 177 -6.32 -13.00 9.33
N LEU A 178 -5.27 -12.17 9.48
CA LEU A 178 -5.15 -11.23 10.60
C LEU A 178 -5.61 -9.81 10.25
N ILE A 179 -5.62 -9.42 8.97
CA ILE A 179 -6.03 -8.07 8.56
C ILE A 179 -7.50 -7.81 8.88
N THR A 180 -8.37 -8.79 8.70
CA THR A 180 -9.81 -8.69 8.99
C THR A 180 -10.09 -8.47 10.48
N PRO A 181 -9.60 -9.30 11.43
CA PRO A 181 -9.85 -9.07 12.86
C PRO A 181 -9.24 -7.77 13.37
N PHE A 182 -8.07 -7.34 12.87
CA PHE A 182 -7.53 -6.03 13.23
C PHE A 182 -8.36 -4.87 12.68
N ASN A 183 -8.88 -4.98 11.46
CA ASN A 183 -9.82 -3.97 10.94
C ASN A 183 -11.14 -3.97 11.72
N ILE A 184 -11.65 -5.13 12.16
CA ILE A 184 -12.81 -5.20 13.06
C ILE A 184 -12.53 -4.43 14.33
N LEU A 185 -11.40 -4.68 15.00
CA LEU A 185 -11.03 -4.01 16.24
C LEU A 185 -11.00 -2.47 16.11
N LEU A 186 -10.51 -1.97 14.98
CA LEU A 186 -10.47 -0.52 14.70
C LEU A 186 -11.80 0.04 14.20
N ALA A 187 -12.66 -0.79 13.60
CA ALA A 187 -13.96 -0.39 13.10
C ALA A 187 -15.02 -0.29 14.20
N VAL A 188 -14.93 -1.07 15.29
CA VAL A 188 -15.94 -1.10 16.37
C VAL A 188 -16.39 0.30 16.84
N PRO A 189 -15.49 1.29 17.07
CA PRO A 189 -15.90 2.60 17.59
C PRO A 189 -16.68 3.47 16.59
N THR A 190 -16.51 3.24 15.29
CA THR A 190 -17.05 4.07 14.19
C THR A 190 -17.91 3.26 13.22
N PHE A 191 -18.33 2.06 13.65
CA PHE A 191 -19.04 1.13 12.80
C PHE A 191 -20.44 1.65 12.47
N ALA A 192 -20.64 2.00 11.22
CA ALA A 192 -21.94 2.23 10.62
C ALA A 192 -22.16 1.19 9.51
N MET A 193 -23.33 0.56 9.50
CA MET A 193 -23.69 -0.40 8.47
C MET A 193 -23.94 0.37 7.16
N PRO A 194 -23.34 -0.03 6.01
CA PRO A 194 -23.62 0.60 4.73
C PRO A 194 -25.10 0.45 4.36
N GLU A 195 -25.80 1.56 4.18
CA GLU A 195 -27.21 1.58 3.77
C GLU A 195 -27.34 1.59 2.23
N GLY A 196 -28.28 0.81 1.71
CA GLY A 196 -28.57 0.73 0.26
C GLY A 196 -27.89 -0.45 -0.46
N TRP A 197 -28.58 -1.04 -1.44
CA TRP A 197 -28.08 -2.25 -2.14
C TRP A 197 -26.96 -1.95 -3.13
N SER A 198 -26.87 -0.71 -3.62
CA SER A 198 -25.87 -0.28 -4.59
C SER A 198 -24.44 -0.33 -4.05
N ILE A 199 -24.22 -0.03 -2.77
CA ILE A 199 -22.86 -0.06 -2.18
C ILE A 199 -22.33 -1.48 -2.00
N TRP A 200 -23.20 -2.47 -1.76
CA TRP A 200 -22.79 -3.86 -1.65
C TRP A 200 -22.18 -4.39 -2.94
N GLY A 201 -22.65 -3.96 -4.11
CA GLY A 201 -22.00 -4.26 -5.39
C GLY A 201 -20.56 -3.75 -5.45
N ILE A 202 -20.33 -2.51 -4.99
CA ILE A 202 -18.98 -1.91 -4.92
C ILE A 202 -18.10 -2.65 -3.92
N LEU A 203 -18.61 -2.99 -2.73
CA LEU A 203 -17.88 -3.70 -1.69
C LEU A 203 -17.49 -5.12 -2.13
N VAL A 204 -18.40 -5.83 -2.79
CA VAL A 204 -18.12 -7.17 -3.34
C VAL A 204 -17.06 -7.08 -4.44
N ALA A 205 -17.22 -6.16 -5.38
CA ALA A 205 -16.22 -5.94 -6.44
C ALA A 205 -14.85 -5.57 -5.85
N ALA A 206 -14.81 -4.66 -4.88
CA ALA A 206 -13.58 -4.25 -4.20
C ALA A 206 -12.91 -5.42 -3.46
N GLY A 207 -13.68 -6.24 -2.75
CA GLY A 207 -13.17 -7.41 -2.04
C GLY A 207 -12.62 -8.48 -2.98
N VAL A 208 -13.33 -8.81 -4.06
CA VAL A 208 -12.87 -9.77 -5.07
C VAL A 208 -11.61 -9.26 -5.79
N LEU A 209 -11.58 -7.99 -6.18
CA LEU A 209 -10.38 -7.38 -6.77
C LEU A 209 -9.20 -7.35 -5.79
N THR A 210 -9.46 -7.13 -4.50
CA THR A 210 -8.43 -7.19 -3.47
C THR A 210 -7.86 -8.61 -3.33
N ALA A 211 -8.71 -9.63 -3.33
CA ALA A 211 -8.27 -11.03 -3.35
C ALA A 211 -7.43 -11.34 -4.60
N LEU A 212 -7.87 -10.91 -5.77
CA LEU A 212 -7.13 -11.06 -7.03
C LEU A 212 -5.78 -10.34 -6.98
N ALA A 213 -5.73 -9.14 -6.41
CA ALA A 213 -4.51 -8.36 -6.27
C ALA A 213 -3.50 -9.07 -5.37
N GLN A 214 -3.95 -9.53 -4.19
CA GLN A 214 -3.11 -10.27 -3.25
C GLN A 214 -2.64 -11.60 -3.86
N TRP A 215 -3.51 -12.31 -4.57
CA TRP A 215 -3.16 -13.51 -5.31
C TRP A 215 -2.07 -13.26 -6.36
N ALA A 216 -2.23 -12.22 -7.18
CA ALA A 216 -1.27 -11.84 -8.20
C ALA A 216 0.08 -11.40 -7.60
N VAL A 217 0.06 -10.82 -6.39
CA VAL A 217 1.26 -10.51 -5.59
C VAL A 217 1.96 -11.81 -5.17
N VAL A 218 1.24 -12.76 -4.55
CA VAL A 218 1.82 -14.07 -4.15
C VAL A 218 2.46 -14.75 -5.35
N LYS A 219 1.72 -14.86 -6.46
CA LYS A 219 2.18 -15.56 -7.64
C LYS A 219 3.42 -14.88 -8.23
N ALA A 220 3.47 -13.56 -8.24
CA ALA A 220 4.65 -12.82 -8.70
C ALA A 220 5.89 -13.10 -7.85
N TYR A 221 5.75 -13.10 -6.52
CA TYR A 221 6.87 -13.41 -5.61
C TYR A 221 7.24 -14.89 -5.58
N ALA A 222 6.34 -15.79 -5.99
CA ALA A 222 6.62 -17.22 -6.06
C ALA A 222 7.43 -17.62 -7.30
N VAL A 223 7.39 -16.81 -8.37
CA VAL A 223 8.04 -17.12 -9.65
C VAL A 223 9.19 -16.18 -10.02
N ALA A 224 9.40 -15.12 -9.24
CA ALA A 224 10.45 -14.14 -9.48
C ALA A 224 11.01 -13.55 -8.17
N ASP A 225 12.29 -13.20 -8.18
CA ASP A 225 12.96 -12.58 -7.04
C ASP A 225 12.36 -11.22 -6.68
N ALA A 226 12.40 -10.88 -5.39
CA ALA A 226 11.85 -9.63 -4.88
C ALA A 226 12.42 -8.38 -5.58
N SER A 227 13.72 -8.39 -5.93
CA SER A 227 14.36 -7.29 -6.66
C SER A 227 13.84 -7.12 -8.09
N PHE A 228 13.37 -8.19 -8.74
CA PHE A 228 12.75 -8.10 -10.06
C PHE A 228 11.30 -7.60 -9.96
N VAL A 229 10.61 -7.98 -8.89
CA VAL A 229 9.20 -7.65 -8.67
C VAL A 229 9.00 -6.20 -8.20
N GLN A 230 9.92 -5.65 -7.41
CA GLN A 230 9.86 -4.31 -6.80
C GLN A 230 9.61 -3.16 -7.80
N PRO A 231 10.31 -3.06 -8.95
CA PRO A 231 10.03 -2.01 -9.94
C PRO A 231 8.58 -2.00 -10.43
N PHE A 232 7.97 -3.18 -10.60
CA PHE A 232 6.56 -3.30 -11.00
C PHE A 232 5.59 -2.97 -9.86
N ASP A 233 6.03 -3.08 -8.62
CA ASP A 233 5.24 -2.64 -7.46
C ASP A 233 5.16 -1.09 -7.40
N HIS A 234 6.23 -0.39 -7.80
CA HIS A 234 6.20 1.07 -7.94
C HIS A 234 5.30 1.56 -9.07
N ALA A 235 5.08 0.75 -10.11
CA ALA A 235 4.14 1.07 -11.20
C ALA A 235 2.68 1.21 -10.72
N LYS A 236 2.35 0.76 -9.50
CA LYS A 236 1.03 1.01 -8.88
C LYS A 236 0.71 2.49 -8.74
N LEU A 237 1.71 3.34 -8.54
CA LEU A 237 1.51 4.77 -8.29
C LEU A 237 0.99 5.52 -9.51
N PRO A 238 1.63 5.47 -10.70
CA PRO A 238 1.08 6.12 -11.88
C PRO A 238 -0.28 5.56 -12.28
N LEU A 239 -0.54 4.26 -12.06
CA LEU A 239 -1.86 3.66 -12.27
C LEU A 239 -2.93 4.25 -11.34
N ASN A 240 -2.62 4.48 -10.07
CA ASN A 240 -3.53 5.12 -9.13
C ASN A 240 -3.80 6.58 -9.49
N VAL A 241 -2.77 7.33 -9.91
CA VAL A 241 -2.94 8.72 -10.39
C VAL A 241 -3.83 8.75 -11.63
N PHE A 242 -3.59 7.85 -12.59
CA PHE A 242 -4.38 7.74 -13.81
C PHE A 242 -5.84 7.37 -13.53
N ALA A 243 -6.08 6.39 -12.64
CA ALA A 243 -7.43 6.03 -12.22
C ALA A 243 -8.14 7.21 -11.50
N GLY A 244 -7.42 7.95 -10.66
CA GLY A 244 -7.93 9.15 -10.00
C GLY A 244 -8.35 10.23 -11.00
N TRP A 245 -7.54 10.46 -12.03
CA TRP A 245 -7.86 11.40 -13.11
C TRP A 245 -9.11 10.97 -13.89
N LEU A 246 -9.19 9.69 -14.28
CA LEU A 246 -10.29 9.17 -15.10
C LEU A 246 -11.64 9.16 -14.36
N VAL A 247 -11.64 8.80 -13.08
CA VAL A 247 -12.87 8.64 -12.29
C VAL A 247 -13.36 9.98 -11.69
N PHE A 248 -12.45 10.83 -11.23
CA PHE A 248 -12.81 12.04 -10.49
C PHE A 248 -12.59 13.34 -11.28
N ASN A 249 -12.11 13.26 -12.54
CA ASN A 249 -11.70 14.41 -13.35
C ASN A 249 -10.74 15.37 -12.61
N TRP A 250 -9.99 14.85 -11.63
CA TRP A 250 -9.00 15.62 -10.90
C TRP A 250 -7.78 15.84 -11.79
N VAL A 251 -7.73 17.00 -12.44
CA VAL A 251 -6.57 17.41 -13.22
C VAL A 251 -5.43 17.70 -12.24
N PRO A 252 -4.33 16.94 -12.30
CA PRO A 252 -3.18 17.23 -11.46
C PRO A 252 -2.61 18.61 -11.78
N PRO A 253 -2.27 19.43 -10.78
CA PRO A 253 -1.60 20.70 -11.04
C PRO A 253 -0.26 20.46 -11.75
N GLY A 254 0.22 21.45 -12.53
CA GLY A 254 1.46 21.34 -13.31
C GLY A 254 2.68 20.86 -12.51
N ARG A 255 2.70 21.15 -11.21
CA ARG A 255 3.75 20.75 -10.26
C ARG A 255 3.82 19.25 -9.99
N LEU A 256 2.71 18.52 -10.16
CA LEU A 256 2.68 17.06 -10.07
C LEU A 256 3.63 16.44 -11.09
N TRP A 257 3.65 16.94 -12.33
CA TRP A 257 4.48 16.37 -13.39
C TRP A 257 5.96 16.48 -13.06
N LEU A 258 6.38 17.62 -12.51
CA LEU A 258 7.77 17.83 -12.10
C LEU A 258 8.14 16.93 -10.91
N GLY A 259 7.31 16.89 -9.87
CA GLY A 259 7.56 16.00 -8.72
C GLY A 259 7.55 14.52 -9.10
N ALA A 260 6.61 14.09 -9.93
CA ALA A 260 6.51 12.72 -10.43
C ALA A 260 7.72 12.34 -11.29
N ALA A 261 8.19 13.23 -12.17
CA ALA A 261 9.39 13.00 -12.96
C ALA A 261 10.63 12.80 -12.07
N ILE A 262 10.78 13.61 -11.01
CA ILE A 262 11.86 13.47 -10.03
C ILE A 262 11.77 12.13 -9.29
N ILE A 263 10.58 11.73 -8.84
CA ILE A 263 10.36 10.46 -8.14
C ILE A 263 10.69 9.28 -9.05
N ILE A 264 10.14 9.26 -10.27
CA ILE A 264 10.38 8.20 -11.26
C ILE A 264 11.87 8.14 -11.60
N GLY A 265 12.51 9.29 -11.83
CA GLY A 265 13.96 9.38 -12.09
C GLY A 265 14.79 8.82 -10.93
N SER A 266 14.40 9.10 -9.69
CA SER A 266 15.07 8.59 -8.49
C SER A 266 14.97 7.06 -8.37
N ILE A 267 13.78 6.50 -8.64
CA ILE A 267 13.52 5.05 -8.66
C ILE A 267 14.31 4.38 -9.78
N ALA A 268 14.31 4.97 -10.99
CA ALA A 268 15.07 4.47 -12.13
C ALA A 268 16.58 4.48 -11.85
N PHE A 269 17.09 5.56 -11.28
CA PHE A 269 18.50 5.69 -10.90
C PHE A 269 18.92 4.60 -9.93
N ILE A 270 18.20 4.41 -8.80
CA ILE A 270 18.59 3.39 -7.82
C ILE A 270 18.49 1.98 -8.38
N THR A 271 17.45 1.70 -9.17
CA THR A 271 17.24 0.39 -9.77
C THR A 271 18.36 0.07 -10.78
N HIS A 272 18.74 1.03 -11.61
CA HIS A 272 19.86 0.89 -12.54
C HIS A 272 21.20 0.73 -11.81
N TRP A 273 21.43 1.51 -10.76
CA TRP A 273 22.64 1.46 -9.96
C TRP A 273 22.82 0.10 -9.26
N GLU A 274 21.77 -0.42 -8.65
CA GLU A 274 21.79 -1.73 -7.99
C GLU A 274 21.94 -2.88 -8.99
N ALA A 275 21.32 -2.78 -10.17
CA ALA A 275 21.51 -3.76 -11.24
C ALA A 275 22.97 -3.82 -11.73
N LYS A 276 23.66 -2.67 -11.79
CA LYS A 276 25.06 -2.60 -12.23
C LYS A 276 26.04 -3.17 -11.19
N LYS A 277 25.72 -3.09 -9.90
CA LYS A 277 26.53 -3.66 -8.81
C LYS A 277 26.44 -5.18 -8.65
N ARG A 278 25.41 -5.81 -9.25
CA ARG A 278 25.20 -7.27 -9.21
C ARG A 278 25.89 -8.03 -10.35
N LYS A 279 26.45 -7.32 -11.34
CA LYS A 279 27.35 -7.87 -12.34
C LYS A 279 28.79 -7.75 -11.86
#